data_AF-A0A961FAM0-F1
#
_entry.id   AF-A0A961FAM0-F1
#
_cell.length_a   1.000
_cell.length_b   1.000
_cell.length_c   1.000
_cell.angle_alpha   90.00
_cell.angle_beta   90.00
_cell.angle_gamma   90.00
#
_symmetry.space_group_name_H-M   'P 1'
#
loop_
_entity.id
_entity.type
_entity.pdbx_description
1 polymer ?
#
loop_
_entity_poly.entity_id
_entity_poly.type
_entity_poly.pdbx_seq_one_letter_code
_entity_poly.pdbx_strand_id
1 'polypeptide(L)'
;THNYELRYWLAAADIHPGMYTESDVGGRTDAVVELSVTPPPMMPATLEAGNIQGYCVGEPWNQQAVAKGIGVPVTTNYDIWKNNPEKVFGVTKAWADANPQTHLAVLKALIRAGQWLDDTDTDGHLLNREEAARILSRPDYVGADYDVIKNSMTGYFYFQKTDKREMPDFNVFFKYYCTYP
;
A
#
# COMPACT_ATOMS: atom_id res chain seq x y z
N THR A 1 6.47 6.96 -1.74
CA THR A 1 6.05 6.54 -0.39
C THR A 1 6.95 5.43 0.12
N HIS A 2 6.85 4.20 -0.40
CA HIS A 2 7.61 3.02 0.06
C HIS A 2 9.13 3.22 0.24
N ASN A 3 9.82 3.93 -0.65
CA ASN A 3 11.25 4.23 -0.48
C ASN A 3 11.54 5.06 0.78
N TYR A 4 10.68 6.05 1.09
CA TYR A 4 10.83 6.85 2.31
C TYR A 4 10.48 6.04 3.56
N GLU A 5 9.41 5.24 3.51
CA GLU A 5 8.99 4.38 4.62
C GLU A 5 10.05 3.33 4.97
N LEU A 6 10.60 2.65 3.95
CA LEU A 6 11.65 1.66 4.15
C LEU A 6 12.93 2.29 4.70
N ARG A 7 13.36 3.45 4.14
CA ARG A 7 14.52 4.18 4.63
C ARG A 7 14.33 4.64 6.08
N TYR A 8 13.14 5.15 6.41
CA TYR A 8 12.81 5.58 7.77
C TYR A 8 12.86 4.40 8.74
N TRP A 9 12.20 3.29 8.41
CA TRP A 9 12.18 2.09 9.26
C TRP A 9 13.57 1.49 9.48
N LEU A 10 14.39 1.41 8.44
CA LEU A 10 15.78 0.94 8.54
C LEU A 10 16.64 1.88 9.41
N ALA A 11 16.58 3.18 9.14
CA ALA A 11 17.37 4.17 9.88
C ALA A 11 16.95 4.25 11.35
N ALA A 12 15.66 4.08 11.67
CA ALA A 12 15.17 4.01 13.05
C ALA A 12 15.73 2.80 13.83
N ALA A 13 16.22 1.77 13.12
CA ALA A 13 16.88 0.60 13.67
C ALA A 13 18.41 0.63 13.52
N ASP A 14 19.01 1.80 13.25
CA ASP A 14 20.45 2.00 13.04
C ASP A 14 21.02 1.25 11.81
N ILE A 15 20.16 0.86 10.87
CA ILE A 15 20.56 0.29 9.57
C ILE A 15 20.57 1.41 8.55
N HIS A 16 21.76 1.85 8.14
CA HIS A 16 21.93 2.98 7.24
C HIS A 16 21.52 2.62 5.80
N PRO A 17 20.41 3.17 5.25
CA PRO A 17 19.93 2.82 3.91
C PRO A 17 20.58 3.69 2.80
N GLY A 18 21.55 4.50 3.17
CA GLY A 18 22.21 5.49 2.33
C GLY A 18 21.55 6.87 2.32
N MET A 19 22.31 7.87 1.86
CA MET A 19 21.90 9.26 1.77
C MET A 19 21.92 9.77 0.33
N TYR A 20 20.98 10.65 0.01
CA TYR A 20 20.99 11.39 -1.25
C TYR A 20 22.01 12.53 -1.16
N THR A 21 22.82 12.68 -2.20
CA THR A 21 23.78 13.78 -2.34
C THR A 21 23.67 14.39 -3.74
N GLU A 22 24.33 15.52 -3.99
CA GLU A 22 24.35 16.13 -5.33
C GLU A 22 24.94 15.19 -6.40
N SER A 23 25.91 14.36 -6.02
CA SER A 23 26.56 13.40 -6.92
C SER A 23 25.92 12.01 -6.89
N ASP A 24 25.10 11.70 -5.89
CA ASP A 24 24.42 10.41 -5.75
C ASP A 24 22.91 10.58 -5.59
N VAL A 25 22.27 10.69 -6.75
CA VAL A 25 20.80 10.71 -6.88
C VAL A 25 20.17 9.34 -6.60
N GLY A 26 20.97 8.27 -6.52
CA GLY A 26 20.51 6.93 -6.17
C GLY A 26 20.32 6.74 -4.66
N GLY A 27 20.88 7.64 -3.84
CA GLY A 27 20.76 7.60 -2.39
C GLY A 27 21.49 6.41 -1.76
N ARG A 28 22.68 6.07 -2.28
CA ARG A 28 23.51 4.92 -1.89
C ARG A 28 24.74 5.30 -1.04
N THR A 29 25.04 6.58 -0.93
CA THR A 29 26.18 7.10 -0.16
C THR A 29 26.02 6.67 1.30
N ASP A 30 27.05 6.02 1.86
CA ASP A 30 27.07 5.45 3.21
C ASP A 30 26.01 4.38 3.51
N ALA A 31 25.47 3.72 2.48
CA ALA A 31 24.52 2.62 2.67
C ALA A 31 25.23 1.34 3.14
N VAL A 32 24.65 0.68 4.14
CA VAL A 32 25.03 -0.68 4.58
C VAL A 32 24.10 -1.76 4.04
N VAL A 33 23.04 -1.35 3.34
CA VAL A 33 22.10 -2.22 2.62
C VAL A 33 21.84 -1.66 1.23
N GLU A 34 21.67 -2.53 0.24
CA GLU A 34 21.34 -2.12 -1.11
C GLU A 34 19.82 -2.00 -1.28
N LEU A 35 19.35 -0.82 -1.66
CA LEU A 35 17.96 -0.60 -2.04
C LEU A 35 17.83 -0.62 -3.57
N SER A 36 16.95 -1.49 -4.06
CA SER A 36 16.66 -1.65 -5.49
C SER A 36 15.18 -1.43 -5.76
N VAL A 37 14.84 -1.15 -7.02
CA VAL A 37 13.45 -0.95 -7.46
C VAL A 37 13.01 -2.20 -8.21
N THR A 38 11.95 -2.83 -7.71
CA THR A 38 11.28 -3.96 -8.36
C THR A 38 9.79 -3.62 -8.54
N PRO A 39 9.16 -3.92 -9.68
CA PRO A 39 7.73 -3.72 -9.85
C PRO A 39 6.92 -4.52 -8.81
N PRO A 40 5.86 -3.94 -8.20
CA PRO A 40 5.11 -4.60 -7.12
C PRO A 40 4.68 -6.05 -7.39
N PRO A 41 4.11 -6.39 -8.57
CA PRO A 41 3.68 -7.78 -8.85
C PRO A 41 4.84 -8.78 -8.90
N MET A 42 6.07 -8.30 -9.11
CA MET A 42 7.27 -9.14 -9.18
C MET A 42 7.90 -9.38 -7.81
N MET A 43 7.58 -8.56 -6.79
CA MET A 43 8.22 -8.63 -5.47
C MET A 43 8.20 -10.03 -4.85
N PRO A 44 7.07 -10.77 -4.83
CA PRO A 44 7.05 -12.11 -4.23
C PRO A 44 7.95 -13.10 -4.98
N ALA A 45 7.97 -13.07 -6.32
CA ALA A 45 8.82 -13.95 -7.11
C ALA A 45 10.31 -13.62 -6.95
N THR A 46 10.65 -12.33 -6.84
CA THR A 46 12.03 -11.87 -6.58
C THR A 46 12.52 -12.31 -5.19
N LEU A 47 11.65 -12.27 -4.17
CA LEU A 47 11.94 -12.80 -2.84
C LEU A 47 12.13 -14.33 -2.86
N GLU A 48 11.21 -15.05 -3.50
CA GLU A 48 11.24 -16.52 -3.65
C GLU A 48 12.51 -17.00 -4.36
N ALA A 49 13.02 -16.23 -5.32
CA ALA A 49 14.27 -16.51 -6.02
C ALA A 49 15.54 -16.21 -5.19
N GLY A 50 15.42 -15.56 -4.03
CA GLY A 50 16.55 -15.15 -3.19
C GLY A 50 17.32 -13.94 -3.72
N ASN A 51 16.76 -13.19 -4.67
CA ASN A 51 17.39 -12.00 -5.24
C ASN A 51 17.30 -10.78 -4.31
N ILE A 52 16.34 -10.78 -3.38
CA ILE A 52 16.17 -9.76 -2.34
C ILE A 52 15.92 -10.46 -1.00
N GLN A 53 16.28 -9.80 0.11
CA GLN A 53 16.06 -10.30 1.46
C GLN A 53 14.73 -9.81 2.07
N GLY A 54 14.10 -8.82 1.45
CA GLY A 54 12.84 -8.23 1.87
C GLY A 54 12.39 -7.14 0.92
N TYR A 55 11.16 -6.66 1.09
CA TYR A 55 10.61 -5.57 0.29
C TYR A 55 9.61 -4.73 1.09
N CYS A 56 9.39 -3.50 0.62
CA CYS A 56 8.34 -2.60 1.10
C CYS A 56 7.40 -2.31 -0.07
N VAL A 57 6.14 -2.73 0.06
CA VAL A 57 5.17 -2.68 -1.02
C VAL A 57 3.74 -2.60 -0.47
N GLY A 58 2.84 -1.97 -1.21
CA GLY A 58 1.40 -2.02 -0.93
C GLY A 58 0.80 -3.38 -1.21
N GLU A 59 -0.37 -3.63 -0.64
CA GLU A 59 -1.12 -4.86 -0.86
C GLU A 59 -1.58 -5.04 -2.31
N PRO A 60 -1.77 -6.28 -2.80
CA PRO A 60 -1.88 -7.55 -2.06
C PRO A 60 -0.58 -8.37 -1.96
N TRP A 61 0.56 -7.80 -2.33
CA TRP A 61 1.79 -8.58 -2.57
C TRP A 61 2.42 -9.12 -1.29
N ASN A 62 2.22 -8.48 -0.14
CA ASN A 62 2.66 -9.04 1.14
C ASN A 62 1.80 -10.25 1.51
N GLN A 63 0.48 -10.16 1.35
CA GLN A 63 -0.43 -11.28 1.58
C GLN A 63 -0.16 -12.46 0.62
N GLN A 64 0.28 -12.18 -0.61
CA GLN A 64 0.70 -13.24 -1.53
C GLN A 64 1.92 -14.01 -1.03
N ALA A 65 2.92 -13.33 -0.45
CA ALA A 65 4.08 -13.99 0.15
C ALA A 65 3.71 -14.85 1.37
N VAL A 66 2.79 -14.37 2.22
CA VAL A 66 2.25 -15.15 3.35
C VAL A 66 1.53 -16.40 2.86
N ALA A 67 0.64 -16.26 1.84
CA ALA A 67 -0.10 -17.38 1.28
C ALA A 67 0.83 -18.47 0.70
N LYS A 68 1.85 -18.05 -0.05
CA LYS A 68 2.90 -18.94 -0.59
C LYS A 68 3.83 -19.51 0.48
N GLY A 69 3.95 -18.85 1.64
CA GLY A 69 4.87 -19.25 2.71
C GLY A 69 6.33 -18.93 2.41
N ILE A 70 6.60 -17.92 1.57
CA ILE A 70 7.94 -17.51 1.13
C ILE A 70 8.49 -16.33 1.93
N GLY A 71 7.64 -15.66 2.69
CA GLY A 71 7.98 -14.47 3.45
C GLY A 71 6.87 -14.07 4.40
N VAL A 72 7.20 -13.18 5.33
CA VAL A 72 6.28 -12.66 6.36
C VAL A 72 6.44 -11.15 6.45
N PRO A 73 5.35 -10.38 6.58
CA PRO A 73 5.42 -8.99 7.01
C PRO A 73 6.09 -8.90 8.38
N VAL A 74 6.94 -7.90 8.57
CA VAL A 74 7.60 -7.62 9.86
C VAL A 74 7.04 -6.37 10.55
N THR A 75 6.43 -5.48 9.77
CA THR A 75 5.78 -4.25 10.22
C THR A 75 4.81 -3.81 9.14
N THR A 76 3.83 -2.96 9.47
CA THR A 76 2.96 -2.31 8.49
C THR A 76 3.24 -0.81 8.43
N ASN A 77 2.77 -0.15 7.37
CA ASN A 77 2.87 1.31 7.28
C ASN A 77 2.14 2.00 8.45
N TYR A 78 1.01 1.42 8.87
CA TYR A 78 0.25 1.87 10.03
C TYR A 78 1.07 1.84 11.33
N ASP A 79 1.93 0.83 11.50
CA ASP A 79 2.83 0.71 12.65
C ASP A 79 3.99 1.72 12.61
N ILE A 80 4.45 2.09 11.41
CA ILE A 80 5.54 3.07 11.21
C ILE A 80 5.02 4.50 11.42
N TRP A 81 3.94 4.86 10.73
CA TRP A 81 3.32 6.17 10.81
C TRP A 81 1.81 6.02 10.65
N LYS A 82 1.11 6.04 11.79
CA LYS A 82 -0.35 5.95 11.84
C LYS A 82 -1.01 7.05 11.00
N ASN A 83 -1.88 6.64 10.09
CA ASN A 83 -2.63 7.50 9.17
C ASN A 83 -1.71 8.41 8.31
N ASN A 84 -0.56 7.90 7.88
CA ASN A 84 0.34 8.63 7.00
C ASN A 84 -0.32 8.92 5.63
N PRO A 85 0.06 10.03 4.97
CA PRO A 85 -0.32 10.26 3.59
C PRO A 85 0.38 9.25 2.68
N GLU A 86 -0.38 8.64 1.78
CA GLU A 86 0.16 7.64 0.86
C GLU A 86 -0.13 8.03 -0.60
N LYS A 87 -1.22 7.52 -1.20
CA LYS A 87 -1.50 7.74 -2.62
C LYS A 87 -2.24 9.06 -2.82
N VAL A 88 -1.92 9.75 -3.91
CA VAL A 88 -2.62 10.97 -4.33
C VAL A 88 -3.22 10.79 -5.72
N PHE A 89 -4.38 11.40 -5.94
CA PHE A 89 -4.90 11.61 -7.29
C PHE A 89 -4.29 12.89 -7.86
N GLY A 90 -3.36 12.74 -8.81
CA GLY A 90 -2.68 13.84 -9.47
C GLY A 90 -3.06 13.95 -10.94
N VAL A 91 -3.29 15.17 -11.41
CA VAL A 91 -3.46 15.51 -12.83
C VAL A 91 -2.50 16.65 -13.20
N THR A 92 -2.17 16.78 -14.48
CA THR A 92 -1.37 17.92 -14.92
C THR A 92 -2.18 19.21 -14.80
N LYS A 93 -1.51 20.32 -14.47
CA LYS A 93 -2.16 21.64 -14.39
C LYS A 93 -2.89 21.99 -15.68
N ALA A 94 -2.25 21.76 -16.83
CA ALA A 94 -2.83 22.04 -18.14
C ALA A 94 -4.15 21.27 -18.37
N TRP A 95 -4.23 20.00 -17.97
CA TRP A 95 -5.46 19.21 -18.10
C TRP A 95 -6.55 19.71 -17.15
N ALA A 96 -6.20 20.03 -15.90
CA ALA A 96 -7.14 20.54 -14.90
C ALA A 96 -7.75 21.89 -15.33
N ASP A 97 -6.92 22.79 -15.85
CA ASP A 97 -7.35 24.11 -16.34
C ASP A 97 -8.26 23.98 -17.58
N ALA A 98 -7.97 23.02 -18.47
CA ALA A 98 -8.78 22.76 -19.67
C ALA A 98 -10.08 21.99 -19.40
N ASN A 99 -10.14 21.20 -18.32
CA ASN A 99 -11.26 20.31 -18.00
C ASN A 99 -11.81 20.52 -16.58
N PRO A 100 -12.14 21.75 -16.16
CA PRO A 100 -12.46 22.05 -14.75
C PRO A 100 -13.70 21.29 -14.24
N GLN A 101 -14.72 21.13 -15.07
CA GLN A 101 -15.95 20.41 -14.68
C GLN A 101 -15.73 18.89 -14.61
N THR A 102 -14.98 18.33 -15.56
CA THR A 102 -14.59 16.91 -15.53
C THR A 102 -13.71 16.62 -14.31
N HIS A 103 -12.74 17.49 -14.03
CA HIS A 103 -11.89 17.37 -12.86
C HIS A 103 -12.72 17.35 -11.57
N LEU A 104 -13.65 18.31 -11.42
CA LEU A 104 -14.57 18.35 -10.28
C LEU A 104 -15.45 17.09 -10.19
N ALA A 105 -15.93 16.58 -11.32
CA ALA A 105 -16.75 15.36 -11.35
C ALA A 105 -15.94 14.12 -10.91
N VAL A 106 -14.69 13.99 -11.36
CA VAL A 106 -13.79 12.90 -10.96
C VAL A 106 -13.48 12.98 -9.46
N LEU A 107 -13.17 14.18 -8.93
CA LEU A 107 -12.94 14.35 -7.49
C LEU A 107 -14.15 13.91 -6.66
N LYS A 108 -15.36 14.33 -7.06
CA LYS A 108 -16.60 13.89 -6.40
C LYS A 108 -16.82 12.39 -6.49
N ALA A 109 -16.49 11.77 -7.62
CA ALA A 109 -16.59 10.33 -7.80
C ALA A 109 -15.62 9.57 -6.88
N LEU A 110 -14.36 10.01 -6.79
CA LEU A 110 -13.36 9.41 -5.92
C LEU A 110 -13.72 9.54 -4.44
N ILE A 111 -14.22 10.70 -4.01
CA ILE A 111 -14.69 10.90 -2.62
C ILE A 111 -15.84 9.93 -2.29
N ARG A 112 -16.82 9.81 -3.18
CA ARG A 112 -17.95 8.87 -2.98
C ARG A 112 -17.49 7.40 -3.00
N ALA A 113 -16.52 7.06 -3.84
CA ALA A 113 -15.93 5.72 -3.84
C ALA A 113 -15.22 5.42 -2.51
N GLY A 114 -14.48 6.40 -1.96
CA GLY A 114 -13.88 6.28 -0.63
C GLY A 114 -14.93 6.10 0.47
N GLN A 115 -16.01 6.88 0.44
CA GLN A 115 -17.15 6.74 1.36
C GLN A 115 -17.76 5.34 1.28
N TRP A 116 -18.00 4.85 0.07
CA TRP A 116 -18.53 3.51 -0.15
C TRP A 116 -17.58 2.44 0.40
N LEU A 117 -16.27 2.56 0.16
CA LEU A 117 -15.29 1.61 0.69
C LEU A 117 -15.22 1.59 2.22
N ASP A 118 -15.40 2.73 2.88
CA ASP A 118 -15.33 2.86 4.35
C ASP A 118 -16.69 2.74 5.05
N ASP A 119 -17.77 2.44 4.31
CA ASP A 119 -19.11 2.30 4.85
C ASP A 119 -19.21 1.11 5.81
N THR A 120 -19.89 1.31 6.93
CA THR A 120 -19.99 0.32 8.01
C THR A 120 -21.40 0.12 8.50
N ASP A 121 -21.71 -1.08 9.01
CA ASP A 121 -22.92 -1.31 9.79
C ASP A 121 -22.87 -0.58 11.16
N THR A 122 -23.91 -0.77 11.98
CA THR A 122 -24.02 -0.18 13.31
C THR A 122 -22.96 -0.66 14.30
N ASP A 123 -22.35 -1.83 14.05
CA ASP A 123 -21.33 -2.44 14.89
C ASP A 123 -19.90 -2.14 14.38
N GLY A 124 -19.79 -1.39 13.27
CA GLY A 124 -18.51 -0.97 12.69
C GLY A 124 -17.93 -1.94 11.65
N HIS A 125 -18.67 -2.96 11.22
CA HIS A 125 -18.20 -3.89 10.20
C HIS A 125 -18.28 -3.27 8.80
N LEU A 126 -17.21 -3.45 8.02
CA LEU A 126 -17.08 -2.92 6.66
C LEU A 126 -18.04 -3.62 5.70
N LEU A 127 -18.98 -2.87 5.13
CA LEU A 127 -20.07 -3.41 4.30
C LEU A 127 -19.61 -3.81 2.88
N ASN A 128 -18.75 -2.98 2.28
CA ASN A 128 -18.53 -3.01 0.83
C ASN A 128 -17.16 -3.59 0.42
N ARG A 129 -16.29 -3.89 1.39
CA ARG A 129 -14.89 -4.27 1.13
C ARG A 129 -14.75 -5.62 0.43
N GLU A 130 -15.65 -6.56 0.67
CA GLU A 130 -15.64 -7.83 -0.05
C GLU A 130 -16.00 -7.65 -1.53
N GLU A 131 -16.99 -6.81 -1.85
CA GLU A 131 -17.33 -6.50 -3.24
C GLU A 131 -16.17 -5.77 -3.93
N ALA A 132 -15.55 -4.80 -3.25
CA ALA A 132 -14.36 -4.14 -3.75
C ALA A 132 -13.24 -5.13 -4.08
N ALA A 133 -12.97 -6.10 -3.19
CA ALA A 133 -11.99 -7.15 -3.44
C ALA A 133 -12.36 -8.03 -4.66
N ARG A 134 -13.64 -8.36 -4.88
CA ARG A 134 -14.11 -9.08 -6.07
C ARG A 134 -13.96 -8.28 -7.36
N ILE A 135 -14.10 -6.96 -7.31
CA ILE A 135 -13.86 -6.08 -8.46
C ILE A 135 -12.37 -6.07 -8.79
N LEU A 136 -11.52 -5.83 -7.77
CA LEU A 136 -10.07 -5.76 -7.93
C LEU A 136 -9.45 -7.08 -8.40
N SER A 137 -10.02 -8.23 -8.02
CA SER A 137 -9.54 -9.55 -8.44
C SER A 137 -9.78 -9.89 -9.90
N ARG A 138 -10.58 -9.09 -10.63
CA ARG A 138 -10.83 -9.34 -12.05
C ARG A 138 -9.57 -9.09 -12.89
N PRO A 139 -9.39 -9.80 -14.01
CA PRO A 139 -8.18 -9.71 -14.83
C PRO A 139 -8.00 -8.35 -15.53
N ASP A 140 -9.06 -7.57 -15.69
CA ASP A 140 -9.04 -6.20 -16.18
C ASP A 140 -8.61 -5.16 -15.11
N TYR A 141 -8.42 -5.60 -13.86
CA TYR A 141 -7.94 -4.81 -12.74
C TYR A 141 -6.59 -5.35 -12.20
N VAL A 142 -6.51 -5.71 -10.92
CA VAL A 142 -5.26 -6.22 -10.31
C VAL A 142 -5.01 -7.66 -10.77
N GLY A 143 -6.07 -8.45 -10.96
CA GLY A 143 -5.98 -9.83 -11.41
C GLY A 143 -5.32 -10.80 -10.42
N ALA A 144 -5.10 -10.36 -9.17
CA ALA A 144 -4.67 -11.24 -8.09
C ALA A 144 -5.86 -12.00 -7.49
N ASP A 145 -5.56 -13.12 -6.84
CA ASP A 145 -6.58 -13.97 -6.21
C ASP A 145 -7.43 -13.18 -5.19
N TYR A 146 -8.74 -13.42 -5.22
CA TYR A 146 -9.70 -12.72 -4.36
C TYR A 146 -9.40 -12.87 -2.88
N ASP A 147 -9.05 -14.09 -2.43
CA ASP A 147 -8.78 -14.35 -1.01
C ASP A 147 -7.50 -13.64 -0.57
N VAL A 148 -6.52 -13.50 -1.47
CA VAL A 148 -5.29 -12.73 -1.19
C VAL A 148 -5.59 -11.22 -1.07
N ILE A 149 -6.40 -10.65 -1.97
CA ILE A 149 -6.78 -9.23 -1.90
C ILE A 149 -7.61 -8.96 -0.64
N LYS A 150 -8.59 -9.81 -0.36
CA LYS A 150 -9.51 -9.68 0.78
C LYS A 150 -8.76 -9.55 2.11
N ASN A 151 -7.64 -10.26 2.28
CA ASN A 151 -6.82 -10.26 3.49
C ASN A 151 -6.23 -8.90 3.90
N SER A 152 -6.32 -7.88 3.05
CA SER A 152 -5.92 -6.50 3.37
C SER A 152 -7.08 -5.50 3.35
N MET A 153 -8.26 -5.93 2.95
CA MET A 153 -9.40 -5.06 2.69
C MET A 153 -10.45 -5.11 3.78
N THR A 154 -10.51 -6.18 4.58
CA THR A 154 -11.62 -6.48 5.49
C THR A 154 -11.25 -6.38 6.98
N GLY A 155 -10.39 -5.43 7.35
CA GLY A 155 -10.16 -5.04 8.76
C GLY A 155 -9.32 -6.01 9.59
N TYR A 156 -8.60 -6.93 8.95
CA TYR A 156 -7.58 -7.75 9.58
C TYR A 156 -6.38 -7.87 8.65
N PHE A 157 -5.27 -8.37 9.18
CA PHE A 157 -4.05 -8.61 8.43
C PHE A 157 -3.36 -9.88 8.92
N TYR A 158 -2.76 -10.64 8.00
CA TYR A 158 -1.94 -11.79 8.36
C TYR A 158 -0.45 -11.42 8.33
N PHE A 159 0.23 -11.59 9.46
CA PHE A 159 1.69 -11.55 9.53
C PHE A 159 2.29 -12.93 9.22
N GLN A 160 1.55 -13.99 9.51
CA GLN A 160 1.85 -15.38 9.16
C GLN A 160 0.54 -16.11 8.89
N LYS A 161 0.58 -17.32 8.30
CA LYS A 161 -0.64 -18.11 8.02
C LYS A 161 -1.54 -18.30 9.25
N THR A 162 -0.95 -18.38 10.44
CA THR A 162 -1.66 -18.56 11.72
C THR A 162 -1.71 -17.30 12.58
N ASP A 163 -1.06 -16.21 12.17
CA ASP A 163 -1.00 -14.94 12.91
C ASP A 163 -1.88 -13.91 12.21
N LYS A 164 -3.18 -13.97 12.53
CA LYS A 164 -4.22 -13.05 12.07
C LYS A 164 -4.47 -12.01 13.15
N ARG A 165 -4.35 -10.74 12.81
CA ARG A 165 -4.56 -9.63 13.75
C ARG A 165 -5.63 -8.68 13.23
N GLU A 166 -6.45 -8.14 14.13
CA GLU A 166 -7.36 -7.05 13.79
C GLU A 166 -6.56 -5.80 13.43
N MET A 167 -6.89 -5.22 12.27
CA MET A 167 -6.32 -3.98 11.77
C MET A 167 -7.42 -3.24 10.99
N PRO A 168 -8.44 -2.70 11.69
CA PRO A 168 -9.62 -2.09 11.06
C PRO A 168 -9.25 -0.89 10.17
N ASP A 169 -8.15 -0.21 10.50
CA ASP A 169 -7.63 0.96 9.78
C ASP A 169 -6.42 0.62 8.90
N PHE A 170 -6.22 -0.65 8.53
CA PHE A 170 -5.09 -1.04 7.65
C PHE A 170 -5.13 -0.28 6.31
N ASN A 171 -6.32 -0.21 5.70
CA ASN A 171 -6.61 0.61 4.54
C ASN A 171 -7.78 1.54 4.89
N VAL A 172 -7.58 2.85 4.84
CA VAL A 172 -8.61 3.87 5.08
C VAL A 172 -8.83 4.68 3.81
N PHE A 173 -10.07 4.85 3.37
CA PHE A 173 -10.40 5.52 2.10
C PHE A 173 -11.25 6.78 2.25
N PHE A 174 -11.85 7.03 3.42
CA PHE A 174 -12.60 8.27 3.71
C PHE A 174 -12.54 8.74 5.16
N LYS A 175 -12.42 7.82 6.13
CA LYS A 175 -12.33 8.19 7.56
C LYS A 175 -11.12 9.13 7.79
N TYR A 176 -11.18 9.89 8.89
CA TYR A 176 -10.10 10.77 9.33
C TYR A 176 -9.66 11.83 8.31
N TYR A 177 -10.56 12.22 7.39
CA TYR A 177 -10.29 13.19 6.33
C TYR A 177 -9.19 12.76 5.35
N CYS A 178 -8.94 11.46 5.17
CA CYS A 178 -7.84 10.98 4.34
C CYS A 178 -7.95 11.36 2.85
N THR A 179 -9.12 11.82 2.38
CA THR A 179 -9.32 12.34 1.02
C THR A 179 -9.01 13.83 0.88
N TYR A 180 -8.69 14.53 1.96
CA TYR A 180 -8.27 15.93 1.95
C TYR A 180 -6.73 15.99 1.88
N PRO A 181 -6.15 16.53 0.79
CA PRO A 181 -4.69 16.62 0.63
C PRO A 181 -4.07 17.75 1.46
#